data_AF-A0A969UCD2-F1
#
_entry.id   AF-A0A969UCD2-F1
#
_cell.length_a   1.000
_cell.length_b   1.000
_cell.length_c   1.000
_cell.angle_alpha   90.00
_cell.angle_beta   90.00
_cell.angle_gamma   90.00
#
_symmetry.space_group_name_H-M   'P 1'
#
loop_
_entity.id
_entity.type
_entity.pdbx_description
1 polymer ?
#
loop_
_entity_poly.entity_id
_entity_poly.type
_entity_poly.pdbx_seq_one_letter_code
_entity_poly.pdbx_strand_id
1 'polypeptide(L)'
;MLLGGYVRRDECGKTGFQLLDMENRGHIFILFGASAWSIDLDLQEIGVSAIAICDTLEDAVEAARRVAAGVGLQTVILSPGGMSYDAFDNFEDRGDKFTAYARGSAVSWPLR
;
A
#
# COMPACT_ATOMS: atom_id res chain seq x y z
N MET A 1 1.52 -5.43 -1.79
CA MET A 1 0.37 -4.77 -1.16
C MET A 1 0.71 -3.31 -0.96
N LEU A 2 -0.21 -2.43 -1.36
CA LEU A 2 -0.14 -1.00 -1.08
C LEU A 2 -1.01 -0.71 0.15
N LEU A 3 -0.41 -0.26 1.25
CA LEU A 3 -1.13 0.18 2.45
C LEU A 3 -0.82 1.67 2.67
N GLY A 4 -1.74 2.46 3.22
CA GLY A 4 -1.44 3.89 3.37
C GLY A 4 -2.64 4.81 3.36
N GLY A 5 -2.34 6.11 3.37
CA GLY A 5 -3.32 7.18 3.57
C GLY A 5 -3.41 7.59 5.03
N TYR A 6 -4.64 7.82 5.52
CA TYR A 6 -4.90 8.12 6.92
C TYR A 6 -5.52 6.90 7.61
N VAL A 7 -4.79 6.30 8.54
CA VAL A 7 -5.28 5.20 9.37
C VAL A 7 -5.50 5.72 10.78
N ARG A 8 -6.71 5.49 11.29
CA ARG A 8 -7.05 5.85 12.67
C ARG A 8 -6.17 5.03 13.62
N ARG A 9 -5.58 5.72 14.58
CA ARG A 9 -4.80 5.09 15.65
C ARG A 9 -5.67 4.85 16.89
N ASP A 10 -5.38 3.78 17.62
CA ASP A 10 -5.96 3.53 18.93
C ASP A 10 -5.31 4.39 20.03
N GLU A 11 -5.76 4.20 21.28
CA GLU A 11 -5.24 4.92 22.45
C GLU A 11 -3.75 4.66 22.73
N CYS A 12 -3.21 3.55 22.24
CA CYS A 12 -1.79 3.18 22.32
C CYS A 12 -0.99 3.70 21.12
N GLY A 13 -1.63 4.40 20.17
CA GLY A 13 -1.00 4.92 18.96
C GLY A 13 -0.85 3.89 17.84
N LYS A 14 -1.48 2.72 17.95
CA LYS A 14 -1.39 1.62 17.00
C LYS A 14 -2.42 1.76 15.88
N THR A 15 -2.02 1.37 14.69
CA THR A 15 -2.84 1.31 13.48
C THR A 15 -3.58 -0.02 13.32
N GLY A 16 -3.21 -1.06 14.10
CA GLY A 16 -3.84 -2.37 14.07
C GLY A 16 -3.13 -3.38 13.16
N PHE A 17 -2.13 -2.95 12.40
CA PHE A 17 -1.37 -3.81 11.50
C PHE A 17 -0.45 -4.80 12.24
N GLN A 18 -0.21 -4.60 13.53
CA GLN A 18 0.46 -5.55 14.42
C GLN A 18 -0.36 -6.84 14.65
N LEU A 19 -1.64 -6.86 14.25
CA LEU A 19 -2.52 -8.03 14.31
C LEU A 19 -2.64 -8.75 12.97
N LEU A 20 -1.91 -8.33 11.93
CA LEU A 20 -1.93 -9.04 10.66
C LEU A 20 -1.42 -10.46 10.85
N ASP A 21 -2.26 -11.41 10.44
CA ASP A 21 -1.84 -12.78 10.33
C ASP A 21 -1.00 -12.95 9.05
N MET A 22 0.27 -13.32 9.25
CA MET A 22 1.28 -13.48 8.21
C MET A 22 1.56 -14.96 7.90
N GLU A 23 0.62 -15.87 8.21
CA GLU A 23 0.69 -17.30 7.88
C GLU A 23 1.15 -17.60 6.45
N ASN A 24 0.93 -16.67 5.50
CA ASN A 24 1.48 -16.71 4.14
C ASN A 24 2.52 -15.58 3.93
N ARG A 25 3.78 -15.83 4.32
CA ARG A 25 4.92 -14.86 4.32
C ARG A 25 5.39 -14.34 2.94
N GLY A 26 4.55 -14.38 1.90
CA GLY A 26 4.88 -13.93 0.54
C GLY A 26 4.50 -12.48 0.22
N HIS A 27 3.98 -11.73 1.20
CA HIS A 27 3.50 -10.37 0.94
C HIS A 27 4.63 -9.35 1.00
N ILE A 28 4.78 -8.61 -0.10
CA ILE A 28 5.60 -7.40 -0.14
C ILE A 28 4.74 -6.20 0.23
N PHE A 29 5.20 -5.35 1.13
CA PHE A 29 4.48 -4.13 1.53
C PHE A 29 5.15 -2.88 0.97
N ILE A 30 4.35 -2.01 0.38
CA ILE A 30 4.73 -0.66 -0.02
C ILE A 30 3.73 0.27 0.64
N LEU A 31 4.23 1.28 1.34
CA LEU A 31 3.41 2.15 2.16
C LEU A 31 3.33 3.55 1.56
N PHE A 32 2.23 4.26 1.79
CA PHE A 32 2.10 5.64 1.31
C PHE A 32 1.29 6.57 2.22
N GLY A 33 1.50 7.89 2.08
CA GLY A 33 0.72 8.91 2.80
C GLY A 33 1.04 9.01 4.30
N ALA A 34 0.29 9.86 5.01
CA ALA A 34 0.68 10.29 6.37
C ALA A 34 0.78 9.19 7.42
N SER A 35 0.05 8.08 7.27
CA SER A 35 0.12 6.95 8.20
C SER A 35 1.19 5.92 7.82
N ALA A 36 1.89 6.05 6.70
CA ALA A 36 2.84 5.05 6.23
C ALA A 36 3.88 4.66 7.30
N TRP A 37 4.45 5.64 8.00
CA TRP A 37 5.40 5.38 9.06
C TRP A 37 4.80 4.64 10.26
N SER A 38 3.58 5.00 10.67
CA SER A 38 2.91 4.30 11.77
C SER A 38 2.55 2.86 11.41
N ILE A 39 2.17 2.63 10.15
CA ILE A 39 1.91 1.28 9.63
C ILE A 39 3.21 0.46 9.62
N ASP A 40 4.32 1.03 9.18
CA ASP A 40 5.60 0.31 9.16
C ASP A 40 6.07 -0.09 10.57
N LEU A 41 5.88 0.78 11.56
CA LEU A 41 6.19 0.44 12.96
C LEU A 41 5.38 -0.76 13.45
N ASP A 42 4.09 -0.82 13.13
CA ASP A 42 3.23 -1.95 13.50
C ASP A 42 3.59 -3.23 12.74
N LEU A 43 3.98 -3.14 11.46
CA LEU A 43 4.50 -4.29 10.70
C LEU A 43 5.82 -4.81 11.29
N GLN A 44 6.70 -3.91 11.75
CA GLN A 44 7.99 -4.30 12.34
C GLN A 44 7.81 -5.12 13.62
N GLU A 45 6.74 -4.89 14.39
CA GLU A 45 6.43 -5.69 15.59
C GLU A 45 6.13 -7.15 15.29
N ILE A 46 5.65 -7.45 14.08
CA ILE A 46 5.41 -8.83 13.61
C ILE A 46 6.55 -9.35 12.71
N GLY A 47 7.69 -8.65 12.68
CA GLY A 47 8.87 -9.06 11.92
C GLY A 47 8.76 -8.83 10.42
N VAL A 48 7.92 -7.89 10.00
CA VAL A 48 7.69 -7.51 8.60
C VAL A 48 8.13 -6.05 8.42
N SER A 49 8.67 -5.70 7.25
CA SER A 49 8.97 -4.31 6.94
C SER A 49 8.52 -3.98 5.53
N ALA A 50 8.09 -2.74 5.34
CA ALA A 50 7.85 -2.24 4.01
C ALA A 50 9.17 -2.15 3.23
N ILE A 51 9.11 -2.46 1.95
CA ILE A 51 10.26 -2.30 1.06
C ILE A 51 10.39 -0.87 0.52
N ALA A 52 9.31 -0.09 0.61
CA ALA A 52 9.25 1.31 0.22
C ALA A 52 8.16 2.05 1.00
N ILE A 53 8.47 3.30 1.36
CA ILE A 53 7.54 4.27 1.92
C ILE A 53 7.52 5.46 0.95
N CYS A 54 6.33 5.80 0.47
CA CYS A 54 6.10 6.82 -0.55
C CYS A 54 5.24 7.95 -0.01
N ASP A 55 5.32 9.14 -0.62
CA ASP A 55 4.47 10.25 -0.21
C ASP A 55 3.06 10.12 -0.80
N THR A 56 2.94 9.69 -2.06
CA THR A 56 1.67 9.62 -2.78
C THR A 56 1.28 8.20 -3.23
N LEU A 57 -0.01 8.03 -3.56
CA LEU A 57 -0.51 6.78 -4.16
C LEU A 57 0.12 6.50 -5.54
N GLU A 58 0.37 7.54 -6.33
CA GLU A 58 0.99 7.42 -7.64
C GLU A 58 2.41 6.84 -7.52
N ASP A 59 3.22 7.41 -6.62
CA ASP A 59 4.58 6.94 -6.34
C ASP A 59 4.57 5.48 -5.84
N ALA A 60 3.60 5.14 -4.99
CA ALA A 60 3.45 3.78 -4.48
C ALA A 60 3.08 2.77 -5.58
N VAL A 61 2.20 3.16 -6.51
CA VAL A 61 1.86 2.34 -7.69
C VAL A 61 3.08 2.14 -8.56
N GLU A 62 3.85 3.19 -8.85
CA GLU A 62 5.07 3.09 -9.64
C GLU A 62 6.15 2.21 -8.96
N ALA A 63 6.35 2.37 -7.65
CA ALA A 63 7.23 1.50 -6.87
C ALA A 63 6.77 0.04 -6.94
N ALA A 64 5.47 -0.21 -6.79
CA ALA A 64 4.92 -1.56 -6.88
C ALA A 64 5.13 -2.20 -8.25
N ARG A 65 5.02 -1.43 -9.35
CA ARG A 65 5.32 -1.92 -10.69
C ARG A 65 6.77 -2.37 -10.82
N ARG A 66 7.72 -1.52 -10.42
CA ARG A 66 9.15 -1.82 -10.51
C ARG A 66 9.52 -3.08 -9.73
N VAL A 67 8.99 -3.18 -8.52
CA VAL A 67 9.20 -4.35 -7.66
C VAL A 67 8.57 -5.58 -8.28
N ALA A 68 7.31 -5.51 -8.68
CA ALA A 68 6.59 -6.64 -9.26
C ALA A 68 7.28 -7.18 -10.52
N ALA A 69 7.77 -6.29 -11.39
CA ALA A 69 8.56 -6.66 -12.56
C ALA A 69 9.89 -7.34 -12.18
N GLY A 70 10.58 -6.84 -11.15
CA GLY A 70 11.86 -7.40 -10.69
C GLY A 70 11.74 -8.76 -10.02
N VAL A 71 10.62 -9.05 -9.34
CA VAL A 71 10.41 -10.31 -8.59
C VAL A 71 9.38 -11.25 -9.23
N GLY A 72 8.83 -10.91 -10.40
CA GLY A 72 7.86 -11.73 -11.12
C GLY A 72 6.46 -11.81 -10.46
N LEU A 73 6.07 -10.84 -9.64
CA LEU A 73 4.73 -10.79 -9.04
C LEU A 73 3.70 -10.35 -10.08
N GLN A 74 2.53 -11.00 -10.08
CA GLN A 74 1.47 -10.70 -11.04
C GLN A 74 0.33 -9.84 -10.46
N THR A 75 0.34 -9.61 -9.15
CA THR A 75 -0.78 -8.97 -8.46
C THR A 75 -0.30 -7.88 -7.51
N VAL A 76 -0.83 -6.67 -7.71
CA VAL A 76 -0.73 -5.54 -6.77
C VAL A 76 -2.11 -5.30 -6.18
N ILE A 77 -2.22 -5.37 -4.85
CA ILE A 77 -3.46 -5.13 -4.10
C ILE A 77 -3.35 -3.80 -3.38
N LEU A 78 -4.34 -2.93 -3.51
CA LEU A 78 -4.52 -1.73 -2.70
C LEU A 78 -5.43 -2.07 -1.51
N SER A 79 -4.89 -2.03 -0.28
CA SER A 79 -5.65 -2.28 0.97
C SER A 79 -5.29 -1.24 2.05
N PRO A 80 -5.72 0.02 1.91
CA PRO A 80 -5.18 1.15 2.67
C PRO A 80 -5.54 1.20 4.17
N GLY A 81 -6.23 0.20 4.73
CA GLY A 81 -6.49 0.09 6.18
C GLY A 81 -7.27 1.24 6.84
N GLY A 82 -7.74 2.23 6.09
CA GLY A 82 -8.26 3.46 6.68
C GLY A 82 -9.18 4.31 5.78
N MET A 83 -9.87 5.22 6.48
CA MET A 83 -10.72 6.28 5.93
C MET A 83 -9.88 7.20 5.02
N SER A 84 -10.48 7.73 3.96
CA SER A 84 -9.80 8.51 2.93
C SER A 84 -8.89 9.61 3.53
N TYR A 85 -7.65 9.61 3.05
CA TYR A 85 -6.66 10.66 3.24
C TYR A 85 -7.16 11.96 2.58
N ASP A 86 -6.71 13.12 3.08
CA ASP A 86 -7.06 14.49 2.63
C ASP A 86 -6.82 14.76 1.12
N ALA A 87 -6.28 13.79 0.36
CA ALA A 87 -6.05 13.83 -1.09
C ALA A 87 -7.15 13.15 -1.94
N PHE A 88 -8.17 12.54 -1.32
CA PHE A 88 -9.25 11.83 -2.01
C PHE A 88 -10.61 12.14 -1.37
N ASP A 89 -11.58 12.53 -2.20
CA ASP A 89 -12.91 12.93 -1.73
C ASP A 89 -13.68 11.76 -1.09
N ASN A 90 -13.44 10.54 -1.56
CA ASN A 90 -14.08 9.32 -1.06
C ASN A 90 -13.29 8.05 -1.47
N PHE A 91 -13.81 6.89 -1.06
CA PHE A 91 -13.23 5.58 -1.38
C PHE A 91 -13.20 5.27 -2.89
N GLU A 92 -14.16 5.80 -3.65
CA GLU A 92 -14.35 5.56 -5.09
C GLU A 92 -13.30 6.33 -5.89
N ASP A 93 -13.08 7.63 -5.60
CA ASP A 93 -12.04 8.46 -6.21
C ASP A 93 -10.64 7.86 -6.03
N ARG A 94 -10.38 7.27 -4.85
CA ARG A 94 -9.12 6.55 -4.59
C ARG A 94 -8.97 5.30 -5.45
N GLY A 95 -10.05 4.53 -5.63
CA GLY A 95 -10.06 3.34 -6.48
C GLY A 95 -9.91 3.68 -7.97
N ASP A 96 -10.55 4.77 -8.40
CA ASP A 96 -10.48 5.28 -9.77
C ASP A 96 -9.08 5.80 -10.10
N LYS A 97 -8.47 6.59 -9.20
CA LYS A 97 -7.07 7.03 -9.34
C LYS A 97 -6.09 5.85 -9.33
N PHE A 98 -6.27 4.87 -8.45
CA PHE A 98 -5.46 3.64 -8.49
C PHE A 98 -5.57 2.94 -9.86
N THR A 99 -6.79 2.81 -10.39
CA THR A 99 -7.03 2.21 -11.70
C THR A 99 -6.41 3.03 -12.83
N ALA A 100 -6.50 4.36 -12.77
CA ALA A 100 -5.88 5.27 -13.72
C ALA A 100 -4.35 5.15 -13.70
N TYR A 101 -3.72 5.17 -12.53
CA TYR A 101 -2.27 4.99 -12.39
C TYR A 101 -1.82 3.58 -12.82
N ALA A 102 -2.60 2.55 -12.49
CA ALA A 102 -2.34 1.19 -12.95
C ALA A 102 -2.43 1.05 -14.48
N ARG A 103 -3.29 1.82 -15.16
CA ARG A 103 -3.47 1.75 -16.63
C ARG A 103 -2.62 2.75 -17.42
N GLY A 104 -2.30 3.91 -16.85
CA GLY A 104 -1.65 5.04 -17.53
C GLY A 104 -0.13 4.93 -17.69
N SER A 105 0.53 4.02 -16.98
CA SER A 105 1.96 3.77 -17.19
C SER A 105 2.17 3.02 -18.51
N ALA A 106 3.01 3.55 -19.40
CA ALA A 106 3.28 3.07 -20.77
C ALA A 106 3.95 1.68 -20.89
N VAL A 107 3.89 0.85 -19.84
CA VAL A 107 4.35 -0.54 -19.85
C VAL A 107 3.13 -1.45 -19.93
N SER A 108 3.01 -2.18 -21.04
CA SER A 108 2.00 -3.20 -21.26
C SER A 108 2.01 -4.20 -20.11
N TRP A 109 0.93 -4.25 -19.34
CA TRP A 109 0.71 -5.36 -18.42
C TRP A 109 0.55 -6.63 -19.26
N PRO A 110 1.21 -7.75 -18.91
CA PRO A 110 0.87 -9.03 -19.52
C PRO A 110 -0.56 -9.38 -19.09
N LEU A 111 -1.52 -9.05 -19.95
CA LEU A 111 -2.88 -9.54 -19.84
C LEU A 111 -2.83 -11.05 -20.09
N ARG A 112 -3.38 -11.83 -19.15
CA ARG A 112 -3.68 -13.25 -19.38
C ARG A 112 -4.93 -13.38 -20.24
#